data_AF-A0A6C0I5P7-F1
#
_entry.id   AF-A0A6C0I5P7-F1
#
_cell.length_a   1.000
_cell.length_b   1.000
_cell.length_c   1.000
_cell.angle_alpha   90.00
_cell.angle_beta   90.00
_cell.angle_gamma   90.00
#
_symmetry.space_group_name_H-M   'P 1'
#
loop_
_entity.id
_entity.type
_entity.pdbx_description
1 polymer ?
#
loop_
_entity_poly.entity_id
_entity_poly.type
_entity_poly.pdbx_seq_one_letter_code
_entity_poly.pdbx_strand_id
1 'polypeptide(L)'
;MKYLHIFLIVLVVFTIEYIRKYMERKTINKIETINKENYSNETKKKLKATESTTEYNKMVLSNSNGDLSSIGCPKGVIWLWSGSIDTIPDGWALCNGDNGTPDLRGRFVLGVNPNTKPVPGLSVREVNAKGGSETHNHKYFDTVWSENSGFKSGEINSPFDGTDARIGSGDTDYDNTFRGNWRYTGPGLEQELKGTDDQGKIMPPYWTLAYIMKIV
;
A
#
# COMPACT_ATOMS: atom_id res chain seq x y z
N MET A 1 -31.94 -44.18 -92.02
CA MET A 1 -30.62 -43.53 -91.76
C MET A 1 -30.72 -42.14 -91.12
N LYS A 2 -31.66 -41.26 -91.50
CA LYS A 2 -31.75 -39.87 -90.95
C LYS A 2 -32.00 -39.78 -89.42
N TYR A 3 -32.80 -40.69 -88.85
CA TYR A 3 -33.09 -40.70 -87.40
C TYR A 3 -31.89 -41.12 -86.53
N LEU A 4 -30.99 -41.97 -87.05
CA LEU A 4 -29.80 -42.42 -86.33
C LEU A 4 -28.79 -41.28 -86.15
N HIS A 5 -28.62 -40.42 -87.17
CA HIS A 5 -27.76 -39.24 -87.06
C HIS A 5 -28.31 -38.20 -86.10
N ILE A 6 -29.62 -37.97 -86.07
CA ILE A 6 -30.25 -37.06 -85.11
C ILE A 6 -30.07 -37.57 -83.68
N PHE A 7 -30.27 -38.87 -83.45
CA PHE A 7 -30.04 -39.49 -82.14
C PHE A 7 -28.59 -39.36 -81.67
N LEU A 8 -27.62 -39.57 -82.57
CA LEU A 8 -26.20 -39.47 -82.26
C LEU A 8 -25.79 -38.03 -81.93
N ILE A 9 -26.35 -37.04 -82.64
CA ILE A 9 -26.14 -35.61 -82.34
C ILE A 9 -26.72 -35.25 -80.97
N VAL A 10 -27.92 -35.70 -80.65
CA VAL A 10 -28.54 -35.46 -79.33
C VAL A 10 -27.69 -36.08 -78.22
N LEU A 11 -27.21 -37.30 -78.40
CA LEU A 11 -26.38 -37.99 -77.43
C LEU A 11 -25.05 -37.26 -77.20
N VAL A 12 -24.41 -36.79 -78.27
CA VAL A 12 -23.19 -35.97 -78.18
C VAL A 12 -23.46 -34.67 -77.42
N VAL A 13 -24.54 -33.94 -77.72
CA VAL A 13 -24.89 -32.68 -77.02
C VAL A 13 -25.12 -32.94 -75.52
N PHE A 14 -25.83 -34.00 -75.16
CA PHE A 14 -26.04 -34.38 -73.76
C PHE A 14 -24.72 -34.71 -73.04
N THR A 15 -23.79 -35.41 -73.70
CA THR A 15 -22.48 -35.72 -73.11
C THR A 15 -21.62 -34.47 -72.91
N ILE A 16 -21.66 -33.52 -73.83
CA ILE A 16 -20.93 -32.25 -73.70
C ILE A 16 -21.47 -31.42 -72.53
N GLU A 17 -22.79 -31.26 -72.40
CA GLU A 17 -23.40 -30.55 -71.27
C GLU A 17 -23.15 -31.25 -69.94
N TYR A 18 -23.13 -32.59 -69.93
CA TYR A 18 -22.79 -33.37 -68.74
C TYR A 18 -21.34 -33.12 -68.30
N ILE A 19 -20.38 -33.15 -69.23
CA ILE A 19 -18.96 -32.87 -68.96
C ILE A 19 -18.78 -31.43 -68.47
N ARG A 20 -19.44 -30.46 -69.11
CA ARG A 20 -19.38 -29.05 -68.70
C ARG A 20 -19.85 -28.87 -67.25
N LYS A 21 -21.03 -29.41 -66.92
CA LYS A 21 -21.60 -29.36 -65.58
C LYS A 21 -20.74 -30.07 -64.54
N TYR A 22 -20.08 -31.17 -64.92
CA TYR A 22 -19.14 -31.88 -64.04
C TYR A 22 -17.91 -31.03 -63.70
N MET A 23 -17.32 -30.36 -64.70
CA MET A 23 -16.15 -29.50 -64.52
C MET A 23 -16.45 -28.25 -63.69
N GLU A 24 -17.63 -27.65 -63.87
CA GLU A 24 -18.10 -26.51 -63.05
C GLU A 24 -18.23 -26.91 -61.57
N ARG A 25 -18.88 -28.05 -61.27
CA ARG A 25 -19.00 -28.55 -59.88
C ARG A 25 -17.66 -28.81 -59.22
N LYS A 26 -16.71 -29.42 -59.96
CA LYS A 26 -15.35 -29.68 -59.43
C LYS A 26 -14.63 -28.37 -59.07
N THR A 27 -14.84 -27.33 -59.87
CA THR A 27 -14.25 -26.01 -59.64
C THR A 27 -14.87 -25.34 -58.42
N ILE A 28 -16.21 -25.37 -58.29
CA ILE A 28 -16.95 -24.82 -57.15
C ILE A 28 -16.49 -25.48 -55.84
N ASN A 29 -16.44 -26.80 -55.78
CA ASN A 29 -16.03 -27.53 -54.57
C ASN A 29 -14.61 -27.15 -54.12
N LYS A 30 -13.71 -26.92 -55.09
CA LYS A 30 -12.33 -26.48 -54.80
C LYS A 30 -12.31 -25.07 -54.20
N ILE A 31 -13.11 -24.15 -54.76
CA ILE A 31 -13.23 -22.76 -54.27
C ILE A 31 -13.82 -22.75 -52.85
N GLU A 32 -14.86 -23.54 -52.58
CA GLU A 32 -15.46 -23.64 -51.25
C GLU A 32 -14.47 -24.15 -50.20
N THR A 33 -13.64 -25.14 -50.56
CA THR A 33 -12.61 -25.67 -49.67
C THR A 33 -11.58 -24.60 -49.32
N ILE A 34 -11.07 -23.88 -50.34
CA ILE A 34 -10.11 -22.78 -50.15
C ILE A 34 -10.70 -21.67 -49.28
N ASN A 35 -11.95 -21.28 -49.54
CA ASN A 35 -12.61 -20.25 -48.75
C ASN A 35 -12.73 -20.69 -47.28
N LYS A 36 -13.13 -21.94 -47.02
CA LYS A 36 -13.24 -22.48 -45.66
C LYS A 36 -11.89 -22.48 -44.92
N GLU A 37 -10.82 -22.83 -45.60
CA GLU A 37 -9.45 -22.75 -45.05
C GLU A 37 -9.05 -21.30 -44.73
N ASN A 38 -9.32 -20.36 -45.64
CA ASN A 38 -9.03 -18.93 -45.43
C ASN A 38 -9.80 -18.35 -44.23
N TYR A 39 -11.10 -18.63 -44.12
CA TYR A 39 -11.91 -18.22 -42.96
C TYR A 39 -11.37 -18.81 -41.65
N SER A 40 -10.99 -20.10 -41.65
CA SER A 40 -10.35 -20.75 -40.49
C SER A 40 -9.02 -20.07 -40.12
N ASN A 41 -8.18 -19.75 -41.10
CA ASN A 41 -6.88 -19.14 -40.88
C ASN A 41 -7.00 -17.70 -40.35
N GLU A 42 -7.95 -16.90 -40.87
CA GLU A 42 -8.25 -15.58 -40.33
C GLU A 42 -8.78 -15.64 -38.88
N THR A 43 -9.64 -16.62 -38.59
CA THR A 43 -10.18 -16.82 -37.24
C THR A 43 -9.06 -17.18 -36.26
N LYS A 44 -8.16 -18.12 -36.63
CA LYS A 44 -6.97 -18.47 -35.85
C LYS A 44 -6.02 -17.28 -35.66
N LYS A 45 -5.84 -16.44 -36.69
CA LYS A 45 -5.01 -15.24 -36.61
C LYS A 45 -5.60 -14.21 -35.64
N LYS A 46 -6.92 -14.00 -35.65
CA LYS A 46 -7.63 -13.13 -34.69
C LYS A 46 -7.53 -13.67 -33.27
N LEU A 47 -7.74 -14.97 -33.06
CA LEU A 47 -7.58 -15.64 -31.76
C LEU A 47 -6.17 -15.44 -31.18
N LYS A 48 -5.10 -15.65 -31.97
CA LYS A 48 -3.72 -15.40 -31.53
C LYS A 48 -3.43 -13.93 -31.18
N ALA A 49 -3.99 -12.98 -31.94
CA ALA A 49 -3.87 -11.56 -31.63
C ALA A 49 -4.65 -11.18 -30.35
N THR A 50 -5.76 -11.84 -30.08
CA THR A 50 -6.52 -11.71 -28.83
C THR A 50 -5.76 -12.35 -27.66
N GLU A 51 -5.15 -13.52 -27.82
CA GLU A 51 -4.30 -14.16 -26.80
C GLU A 51 -3.12 -13.26 -26.39
N SER A 52 -2.46 -12.62 -27.36
CA SER A 52 -1.37 -11.66 -27.13
C SER A 52 -1.80 -10.39 -26.37
N THR A 53 -3.04 -9.94 -26.52
CA THR A 53 -3.57 -8.79 -25.76
C THR A 53 -4.20 -9.21 -24.42
N THR A 54 -4.55 -10.49 -24.27
CA THR A 54 -5.05 -11.08 -23.01
C THR A 54 -3.91 -11.36 -22.02
N GLU A 55 -2.66 -11.45 -22.47
CA GLU A 55 -1.49 -11.64 -21.60
C GLU A 55 -1.19 -10.41 -20.70
N TYR A 56 -1.64 -9.22 -21.09
CA TYR A 56 -1.61 -8.01 -20.23
C TYR A 56 -2.94 -7.73 -19.52
N ASN A 57 -4.06 -8.31 -19.96
CA ASN A 57 -5.41 -8.07 -19.41
C ASN A 57 -6.02 -9.27 -18.67
N LYS A 58 -5.23 -10.28 -18.29
CA LYS A 58 -5.66 -11.31 -17.34
C LYS A 58 -5.54 -10.80 -15.89
N MET A 59 -6.19 -9.66 -15.62
CA MET A 59 -6.59 -9.27 -14.26
C MET A 59 -8.09 -9.55 -14.12
N VAL A 60 -8.50 -10.80 -14.39
CA VAL A 60 -9.78 -11.30 -13.89
C VAL A 60 -9.59 -11.48 -12.39
N LEU A 61 -9.92 -10.44 -11.62
CA LEU A 61 -9.68 -10.33 -10.18
C LEU A 61 -10.52 -11.29 -9.32
N SER A 62 -11.35 -12.14 -9.92
CA SER A 62 -12.07 -13.18 -9.19
C SER A 62 -12.74 -14.11 -10.19
N ASN A 63 -12.57 -15.42 -10.01
CA ASN A 63 -13.63 -16.35 -10.37
C ASN A 63 -14.82 -16.03 -9.45
N SER A 64 -16.07 -16.30 -9.85
CA SER A 64 -17.30 -15.90 -9.12
C SER A 64 -17.38 -16.28 -7.63
N ASN A 65 -16.42 -17.04 -7.13
CA ASN A 65 -16.29 -17.56 -5.78
C ASN A 65 -15.20 -16.86 -4.94
N GLY A 66 -14.56 -15.78 -5.44
CA GLY A 66 -13.55 -15.03 -4.67
C GLY A 66 -12.18 -15.71 -4.56
N ASP A 67 -11.89 -16.70 -5.42
CA ASP A 67 -10.64 -17.44 -5.41
C ASP A 67 -9.48 -16.62 -6.00
N LEU A 68 -8.48 -16.30 -5.16
CA LEU A 68 -7.27 -15.56 -5.52
C LEU A 68 -6.14 -16.47 -6.06
N SER A 69 -6.36 -17.79 -6.15
CA SER A 69 -5.37 -18.77 -6.62
C SER A 69 -4.88 -18.50 -8.05
N SER A 70 -5.70 -17.82 -8.86
CA SER A 70 -5.43 -17.51 -10.26
C SER A 70 -4.80 -16.13 -10.50
N ILE A 71 -4.64 -15.31 -9.46
CA ILE A 71 -3.86 -14.08 -9.56
C ILE A 71 -2.40 -14.51 -9.70
N GLY A 72 -1.79 -14.19 -10.85
CA GLY A 72 -0.37 -14.42 -11.15
C GLY A 72 0.53 -13.54 -10.29
N CYS A 73 0.46 -13.72 -8.98
CA CYS A 73 1.21 -13.00 -7.99
C CYS A 73 2.48 -13.78 -7.67
N PRO A 74 3.68 -13.20 -7.81
CA PRO A 74 4.91 -13.86 -7.42
C PRO A 74 4.88 -14.24 -5.93
N LYS A 75 5.53 -15.37 -5.59
CA LYS A 75 5.78 -15.75 -4.21
C LYS A 75 6.50 -14.63 -3.46
N GLY A 76 6.08 -14.35 -2.23
CA GLY A 76 6.65 -13.31 -1.37
C GLY A 76 5.93 -11.95 -1.44
N VAL A 77 4.97 -11.77 -2.34
CA VAL A 77 4.12 -10.57 -2.32
C VAL A 77 3.25 -10.57 -1.07
N ILE A 78 3.21 -9.41 -0.40
CA ILE A 78 2.38 -9.16 0.78
C ILE A 78 1.18 -8.30 0.37
N TRP A 79 -0.01 -8.71 0.79
CA TRP A 79 -1.27 -7.99 0.57
C TRP A 79 -1.99 -7.74 1.90
N LEU A 80 -2.76 -6.66 1.95
CA LEU A 80 -3.79 -6.40 2.96
C LEU A 80 -5.05 -7.26 2.73
N TRP A 81 -5.50 -7.95 3.78
CA TRP A 81 -6.66 -8.84 3.79
C TRP A 81 -7.69 -8.36 4.81
N SER A 82 -8.94 -8.20 4.37
CA SER A 82 -10.06 -7.75 5.21
C SER A 82 -10.95 -8.88 5.72
N GLY A 83 -10.80 -10.10 5.19
CA GLY A 83 -11.58 -11.26 5.63
C GLY A 83 -11.09 -11.84 6.96
N SER A 84 -11.75 -12.90 7.42
CA SER A 84 -11.29 -13.65 8.59
C SER A 84 -9.93 -14.30 8.31
N ILE A 85 -9.09 -14.41 9.34
CA ILE A 85 -7.82 -15.14 9.30
C ILE A 85 -8.08 -16.62 8.95
N ASP A 86 -9.21 -17.18 9.39
CA ASP A 86 -9.58 -18.58 9.09
C ASP A 86 -10.03 -18.79 7.63
N THR A 87 -10.25 -17.69 6.90
CA THR A 87 -10.70 -17.70 5.50
C THR A 87 -9.63 -17.22 4.53
N ILE A 88 -8.37 -17.17 4.97
CA ILE A 88 -7.24 -16.82 4.09
C ILE A 88 -7.21 -17.83 2.94
N PRO A 89 -7.22 -17.38 1.66
CA PRO A 89 -7.26 -18.28 0.52
C PRO A 89 -6.03 -19.17 0.41
N ASP A 90 -6.22 -20.33 -0.20
CA ASP A 90 -5.14 -21.28 -0.44
C ASP A 90 -3.98 -20.62 -1.20
N GLY A 91 -2.77 -20.98 -0.77
CA GLY A 91 -1.55 -20.43 -1.31
C GLY A 91 -1.18 -19.03 -0.84
N TRP A 92 -1.90 -18.51 0.14
CA TRP A 92 -1.53 -17.38 0.97
C TRP A 92 -1.32 -17.84 2.41
N ALA A 93 -0.50 -17.10 3.17
CA ALA A 93 -0.29 -17.34 4.60
C ALA A 93 -0.31 -16.02 5.37
N LEU A 94 -0.77 -16.05 6.62
CA LEU A 94 -0.71 -14.90 7.51
C LEU A 94 0.75 -14.49 7.76
N CYS A 95 1.05 -13.19 7.72
CA CYS A 95 2.36 -12.64 8.06
C CYS A 95 2.57 -12.64 9.59
N ASN A 96 2.81 -13.82 10.16
CA ASN A 96 2.95 -14.05 11.60
C ASN A 96 4.33 -14.58 12.01
N GLY A 97 5.25 -14.79 11.06
CA GLY A 97 6.56 -15.40 11.31
C GLY A 97 6.65 -16.87 10.90
N ASP A 98 5.52 -17.54 10.67
CA ASP A 98 5.47 -18.92 10.22
C ASP A 98 5.52 -19.01 8.69
N ASN A 99 5.78 -20.21 8.15
CA ASN A 99 5.79 -20.48 6.70
C ASN A 99 6.75 -19.57 5.89
N GLY A 100 7.82 -19.07 6.54
CA GLY A 100 8.78 -18.15 5.94
C GLY A 100 8.24 -16.72 5.74
N THR A 101 7.09 -16.40 6.34
CA THR A 101 6.51 -15.05 6.33
C THR A 101 7.21 -14.14 7.35
N PRO A 102 7.27 -12.81 7.13
CA PRO A 102 7.65 -11.88 8.19
C PRO A 102 6.51 -11.75 9.22
N ASP A 103 6.84 -11.47 10.49
CA ASP A 103 5.82 -11.16 11.51
C ASP A 103 5.44 -9.67 11.47
N LEU A 104 4.28 -9.37 10.87
CA LEU A 104 3.74 -8.02 10.69
C LEU A 104 2.52 -7.72 11.59
N ARG A 105 2.19 -8.59 12.54
CA ARG A 105 1.04 -8.40 13.44
C ARG A 105 1.23 -7.15 14.30
N GLY A 106 0.27 -6.23 14.23
CA GLY A 106 0.31 -4.95 14.96
C GLY A 106 1.42 -4.00 14.52
N ARG A 107 2.02 -4.21 13.34
CA ARG A 107 3.11 -3.38 12.80
C ARG A 107 2.64 -2.52 11.64
N PHE A 108 3.20 -1.32 11.55
CA PHE A 108 3.10 -0.50 10.36
C PHE A 108 4.26 -0.84 9.41
N VAL A 109 3.97 -0.95 8.11
CA VAL A 109 4.99 -1.23 7.08
C VAL A 109 5.54 0.10 6.55
N LEU A 110 6.86 0.29 6.71
CA LEU A 110 7.60 1.43 6.19
C LEU A 110 8.36 1.02 4.93
N GLY A 111 8.41 1.90 3.93
CA GLY A 111 9.20 1.70 2.72
C GLY A 111 10.71 1.63 3.01
N VAL A 112 11.42 0.81 2.25
CA VAL A 112 12.88 0.66 2.35
C VAL A 112 13.60 1.92 1.88
N ASN A 113 14.66 2.32 2.57
CA ASN A 113 15.58 3.37 2.14
C ASN A 113 17.00 2.78 2.14
N PRO A 114 17.43 2.13 1.03
CA PRO A 114 18.65 1.34 1.02
C PRO A 114 19.90 2.23 0.98
N ASN A 115 21.01 1.71 1.52
CA ASN A 115 22.31 2.42 1.51
C ASN A 115 22.85 2.71 0.10
N THR A 116 22.42 1.95 -0.90
CA THR A 116 22.93 2.06 -2.28
C THR A 116 22.32 3.22 -3.06
N LYS A 117 21.11 3.65 -2.68
CA LYS A 117 20.38 4.77 -3.28
C LYS A 117 19.55 5.48 -2.20
N PRO A 118 20.20 6.09 -1.20
CA PRO A 118 19.49 6.69 -0.09
C PRO A 118 18.77 7.96 -0.55
N VAL A 119 17.56 8.17 -0.04
CA VAL A 119 16.86 9.44 -0.15
C VAL A 119 17.43 10.40 0.90
N PRO A 120 17.97 11.58 0.52
CA PRO A 120 18.49 12.55 1.48
C PRO A 120 17.44 12.99 2.51
N GLY A 121 17.84 13.14 3.77
CA GLY A 121 16.97 13.60 4.85
C GLY A 121 16.13 12.51 5.53
N LEU A 122 16.25 11.26 5.10
CA LEU A 122 15.63 10.11 5.77
C LEU A 122 16.70 9.14 6.26
N SER A 123 16.43 8.46 7.36
CA SER A 123 17.32 7.41 7.86
C SER A 123 17.39 6.25 6.88
N VAL A 124 18.58 5.69 6.68
CA VAL A 124 18.75 4.47 5.89
C VAL A 124 18.14 3.29 6.65
N ARG A 125 17.31 2.52 5.96
CA ARG A 125 16.63 1.33 6.47
C ARG A 125 16.59 0.27 5.39
N GLU A 126 17.27 -0.84 5.61
CA GLU A 126 17.31 -1.99 4.70
C GLU A 126 16.03 -2.85 4.80
N VAL A 127 15.87 -3.81 3.87
CA VAL A 127 14.74 -4.75 3.90
C VAL A 127 14.72 -5.52 5.23
N ASN A 128 13.52 -5.69 5.80
CA ASN A 128 13.29 -6.30 7.12
C ASN A 128 13.85 -5.54 8.32
N ALA A 129 14.35 -4.31 8.15
CA ALA A 129 14.65 -3.44 9.28
C ALA A 129 13.39 -3.21 10.13
N LYS A 130 13.54 -3.30 11.46
CA LYS A 130 12.48 -3.07 12.45
C LYS A 130 12.87 -1.86 13.31
N GLY A 131 11.91 -1.08 13.78
CA GLY A 131 12.17 0.11 14.61
C GLY A 131 11.03 1.13 14.55
N GLY A 132 11.26 2.36 15.02
CA GLY A 132 10.27 3.44 15.07
C GLY A 132 10.83 4.76 15.62
N SER A 133 10.23 5.86 15.13
CA SER A 133 10.66 7.28 15.15
C SER A 133 12.11 7.57 14.73
N GLU A 134 12.31 8.63 13.95
CA GLU A 134 13.64 9.17 13.62
C GLU A 134 14.07 10.27 14.59
N THR A 135 13.18 10.69 15.49
CA THR A 135 13.41 11.31 16.82
C THR A 135 12.06 11.80 17.36
N HIS A 136 11.89 11.82 18.69
CA HIS A 136 10.88 12.67 19.35
C HIS A 136 11.41 13.06 20.75
N ASN A 137 11.01 14.24 21.25
CA ASN A 137 11.32 14.74 22.59
C ASN A 137 10.18 15.65 23.06
N HIS A 138 9.86 15.61 24.35
CA HIS A 138 8.90 16.52 25.00
C HIS A 138 9.57 17.25 26.16
N LYS A 139 9.34 18.56 26.30
CA LYS A 139 9.81 19.40 27.41
C LYS A 139 8.80 20.49 27.71
N TYR A 140 8.48 20.69 28.98
CA TYR A 140 7.81 21.89 29.46
C TYR A 140 8.47 22.40 30.75
N PHE A 141 8.66 23.71 30.84
CA PHE A 141 9.21 24.41 32.00
C PHE A 141 8.21 25.46 32.45
N ASP A 142 7.89 25.49 33.74
CA ASP A 142 7.06 26.54 34.35
C ASP A 142 7.92 27.51 35.16
N THR A 143 7.48 28.77 35.26
CA THR A 143 8.13 29.84 36.02
C THR A 143 7.27 30.18 37.22
N VAL A 144 7.75 29.90 38.43
CA VAL A 144 7.15 30.42 39.66
C VAL A 144 7.94 31.62 40.14
N TRP A 145 7.24 32.74 40.32
CA TRP A 145 7.74 33.92 41.00
C TRP A 145 7.54 33.72 42.51
N SER A 146 8.62 33.82 43.30
CA SER A 146 8.53 33.77 44.75
C SER A 146 9.21 34.99 45.35
N GLU A 147 8.54 35.67 46.27
CA GLU A 147 9.10 36.79 47.01
C GLU A 147 10.37 36.33 47.75
N ASN A 148 11.45 37.08 47.58
CA ASN A 148 12.70 36.82 48.27
C ASN A 148 12.54 37.27 49.72
N SER A 149 11.96 36.43 50.58
CA SER A 149 11.96 36.68 52.02
C SER A 149 13.35 36.40 52.61
N GLY A 150 14.36 37.12 52.12
CA GLY A 150 15.62 37.35 52.80
C GLY A 150 15.42 38.32 53.97
N PHE A 151 14.47 38.02 54.87
CA PHE A 151 14.35 38.73 56.14
C PHE A 151 15.55 38.34 57.00
N LYS A 152 16.65 39.07 56.87
CA LYS A 152 17.57 39.24 57.99
C LYS A 152 16.89 40.22 58.94
N SER A 153 16.28 39.69 60.00
CA SER A 153 15.89 40.47 61.17
C SER A 153 17.17 41.11 61.74
N GLY A 154 17.40 42.37 61.41
CA GLY A 154 18.62 43.08 61.79
C GLY A 154 18.60 44.51 61.30
N GLU A 155 17.90 45.35 62.05
CA GLU A 155 18.06 46.80 62.18
C GLU A 155 18.19 47.62 60.88
N ILE A 156 17.06 48.14 60.40
CA ILE A 156 17.05 49.33 59.56
C ILE A 156 16.71 50.51 60.47
N ASN A 157 17.72 51.19 61.01
CA ASN A 157 17.56 52.53 61.57
C ASN A 157 17.55 53.54 60.41
N SER A 158 16.41 53.75 59.75
CA SER A 158 16.21 54.92 58.88
C SER A 158 15.37 55.97 59.63
N PRO A 159 15.74 57.26 59.58
CA PRO A 159 15.02 58.32 60.30
C PRO A 159 13.79 58.86 59.55
N PHE A 160 13.26 58.10 58.58
CA PHE A 160 12.09 58.50 57.82
C PHE A 160 11.01 57.43 57.85
N ASP A 161 9.88 57.86 58.40
CA ASP A 161 8.51 57.53 58.01
C ASP A 161 7.84 56.32 58.68
N GLY A 162 6.96 56.66 59.62
CA GLY A 162 5.54 56.35 59.49
C GLY A 162 5.15 54.89 59.31
N THR A 163 4.67 54.31 60.41
CA THR A 163 3.51 53.41 60.45
C THR A 163 2.87 53.05 59.10
N ASP A 164 3.43 52.06 58.43
CA ASP A 164 2.71 50.95 57.80
C ASP A 164 3.74 50.06 57.15
N ALA A 165 4.06 48.96 57.84
CA ALA A 165 4.67 47.81 57.21
C ALA A 165 3.70 47.30 56.16
N ARG A 166 3.80 47.87 54.96
CA ARG A 166 3.19 47.35 53.75
C ARG A 166 3.83 46.01 53.47
N ILE A 167 3.24 44.99 54.07
CA ILE A 167 3.10 43.68 53.44
C ILE A 167 2.30 43.95 52.16
N GLY A 168 2.98 44.40 51.11
CA GLY A 168 2.43 44.46 49.77
C GLY A 168 2.53 43.08 49.15
N SER A 169 1.52 42.66 48.39
CA SER A 169 1.71 41.58 47.41
C SER A 169 2.58 42.10 46.27
N GLY A 170 3.47 41.25 45.73
CA GLY A 170 4.40 41.55 44.64
C GLY A 170 3.85 42.02 43.28
N ASP A 171 2.69 42.66 43.20
CA ASP A 171 2.20 43.35 42.00
C ASP A 171 2.59 44.84 41.94
N THR A 172 3.29 45.42 42.96
CA THR A 172 3.44 46.89 43.05
C THR A 172 4.80 47.50 43.43
N ASP A 173 5.82 46.77 43.88
CA ASP A 173 7.06 47.37 44.42
C ASP A 173 8.37 47.01 43.68
N TYR A 174 8.30 46.24 42.58
CA TYR A 174 9.44 46.00 41.66
C TYR A 174 10.72 45.44 42.33
N ASP A 175 10.65 44.89 43.55
CA ASP A 175 11.81 44.40 44.31
C ASP A 175 12.09 42.89 44.09
N ASN A 176 11.24 42.27 43.27
CA ASN A 176 11.42 40.96 42.68
C ASN A 176 12.80 40.84 42.00
N THR A 177 13.75 40.25 42.71
CA THR A 177 15.05 39.88 42.14
C THR A 177 14.92 38.53 41.48
N PHE A 178 15.30 38.44 40.19
CA PHE A 178 15.40 37.18 39.46
C PHE A 178 16.35 36.24 40.21
N ARG A 179 15.79 35.36 41.04
CA ARG A 179 16.51 34.21 41.56
C ARG A 179 16.39 33.09 40.55
N GLY A 180 17.09 33.24 39.44
CA GLY A 180 17.50 32.08 38.67
C GLY A 180 18.35 31.23 39.61
N ASN A 181 17.78 30.17 40.18
CA ASN A 181 18.58 29.25 40.96
C ASN A 181 19.45 28.48 39.94
N TRP A 182 20.77 28.64 40.02
CA TRP A 182 21.71 27.93 39.17
C TRP A 182 21.47 26.44 39.34
N ARG A 183 20.90 25.84 38.30
CA ARG A 183 21.00 24.42 37.91
C ARG A 183 21.45 23.49 39.05
N TYR A 184 20.54 23.11 39.93
CA TYR A 184 20.65 21.82 40.58
C TYR A 184 19.97 20.78 39.69
N THR A 185 20.73 20.24 38.74
CA THR A 185 20.54 18.85 38.31
C THR A 185 20.93 17.95 39.49
N GLY A 186 20.09 17.92 40.52
CA GLY A 186 20.19 16.98 41.63
C GLY A 186 19.28 15.78 41.37
N PRO A 187 19.70 14.54 41.67
CA PRO A 187 18.83 13.38 41.56
C PRO A 187 17.70 13.52 42.59
N GLY A 188 16.45 13.65 42.17
CA GLY A 188 15.29 13.59 43.07
C GLY A 188 14.31 14.77 43.09
N LEU A 189 14.35 15.71 42.13
CA LEU A 189 13.25 16.66 41.90
C LEU A 189 12.49 16.30 40.62
N GLU A 190 11.95 15.08 40.60
CA GLU A 190 10.99 14.63 39.59
C GLU A 190 9.59 14.94 40.15
N GLN A 191 9.06 16.14 39.89
CA GLN A 191 7.61 16.32 39.98
C GLN A 191 7.02 15.65 38.74
N GLU A 192 6.47 14.44 38.92
CA GLU A 192 5.60 13.77 37.95
C GLU A 192 4.35 14.63 37.71
N LEU A 193 4.50 15.72 36.95
CA LEU A 193 3.38 16.26 36.19
C LEU A 193 3.16 15.29 35.05
N LYS A 194 2.41 14.22 35.34
CA LYS A 194 1.70 13.44 34.33
C LYS A 194 0.65 14.33 33.68
N GLY A 195 1.06 15.39 32.96
CA GLY A 195 0.44 15.60 31.66
C GLY A 195 0.59 14.26 30.98
N THR A 196 -0.46 13.68 30.42
CA THR A 196 -0.46 12.30 29.93
C THR A 196 0.58 12.11 28.81
N ASP A 197 1.85 12.03 29.18
CA ASP A 197 3.02 11.70 28.40
C ASP A 197 3.45 10.29 28.80
N ASP A 198 2.45 9.41 28.96
CA ASP A 198 2.59 7.99 28.70
C ASP A 198 2.99 7.83 27.22
N GLN A 199 4.26 8.08 26.93
CA GLN A 199 4.98 7.80 25.70
C GLN A 199 4.16 8.03 24.43
N GLY A 200 3.73 9.28 24.23
CA GLY A 200 3.30 9.84 22.95
C GLY A 200 2.68 8.83 21.98
N LYS A 201 1.45 8.37 22.27
CA LYS A 201 0.66 7.56 21.32
C LYS A 201 0.26 8.42 20.12
N ILE A 202 1.20 8.73 19.25
CA ILE A 202 1.02 9.49 17.99
C ILE A 202 0.45 8.62 16.86
N MET A 203 -0.31 7.59 17.20
CA MET A 203 -0.91 6.70 16.21
C MET A 203 -2.11 7.41 15.57
N PRO A 204 -2.10 7.70 14.26
CA PRO A 204 -3.29 8.21 13.59
C PRO A 204 -4.44 7.20 13.71
N PRO A 205 -5.71 7.64 13.57
CA PRO A 205 -6.83 6.72 13.44
C PRO A 205 -6.54 5.68 12.35
N TYR A 206 -6.72 4.40 12.67
CA TYR A 206 -6.37 3.28 11.80
C TYR A 206 -7.52 2.31 11.64
N TRP A 207 -7.53 1.60 10.50
CA TRP A 207 -8.40 0.47 10.25
C TRP A 207 -7.54 -0.81 10.17
N THR A 208 -7.90 -1.83 10.94
CA THR A 208 -7.10 -3.06 11.02
C THR A 208 -7.42 -4.03 9.90
N LEU A 209 -6.40 -4.41 9.14
CA LEU A 209 -6.42 -5.49 8.15
C LEU A 209 -5.29 -6.47 8.48
N ALA A 210 -5.44 -7.72 8.06
CA ALA A 210 -4.37 -8.71 8.16
C ALA A 210 -3.36 -8.50 7.02
N TYR A 211 -2.08 -8.74 7.29
CA TYR A 211 -1.08 -8.91 6.25
C TYR A 211 -1.01 -10.39 5.88
N ILE A 212 -1.16 -10.72 4.61
CA ILE A 212 -0.99 -12.08 4.07
C ILE A 212 0.07 -12.10 2.98
N MET A 213 0.81 -13.19 2.86
CA MET A 213 1.89 -13.36 1.88
C MET A 213 1.62 -14.55 0.96
N LYS A 214 1.86 -14.39 -0.35
CA LYS A 214 1.80 -15.49 -1.31
C LYS A 214 2.94 -16.48 -1.06
N ILE A 215 2.64 -17.76 -0.89
CA ILE A 215 3.63 -18.80 -0.53
C ILE A 215 3.85 -19.88 -1.60
N VAL A 216 2.96 -20.00 -2.57
CA VAL A 216 3.02 -20.93 -3.72
C VAL A 216 2.77 -20.21 -5.02
#